data_AF-A0A1D7Y0K3-F1
#
_entry.id   AF-A0A1D7Y0K3-F1
#
_cell.length_a   1.000
_cell.length_b   1.000
_cell.length_c   1.000
_cell.angle_alpha   90.00
_cell.angle_beta   90.00
_cell.angle_gamma   90.00
#
_symmetry.space_group_name_H-M   'P 1'
#
loop_
_entity.id
_entity.type
_entity.pdbx_description
1 polymer ?
#
loop_
_entity_poly.entity_id
_entity_poly.type
_entity_poly.pdbx_seq_one_letter_code
_entity_poly.pdbx_strand_id
1 'polypeptide(L)' 'MTELYHLFQPPKQTEKKKWEVVKYLVENGFRYYHVWETINRNSKGEITSYQNYTKYPDNMNDAKEFVEKYQDQALKQ' A
#
# COMPACT_ATOMS: atom_id res chain seq x y z
N MET A 1 -9.29 -0.87 17.35
CA MET A 1 -10.00 -0.15 16.27
C MET A 1 -8.97 0.07 15.17
N THR A 2 -9.17 -0.46 13.96
CA THR A 2 -8.18 -0.29 12.88
C THR A 2 -8.50 1.01 12.17
N GLU A 3 -7.68 2.05 12.40
CA GLU A 3 -7.84 3.33 11.74
C GLU A 3 -7.37 3.22 10.29
N LEU A 4 -8.30 3.47 9.35
CA LEU A 4 -8.01 3.56 7.92
C LEU A 4 -7.98 5.03 7.52
N TYR A 5 -7.02 5.39 6.68
CA TYR A 5 -6.85 6.77 6.22
C TYR A 5 -7.92 7.17 5.21
N HIS A 6 -8.07 8.48 5.00
CA HIS A 6 -9.03 9.12 4.09
C HIS A 6 -9.00 8.65 2.62
N LEU A 7 -7.92 7.99 2.16
CA LEU A 7 -7.86 7.42 0.81
C LEU A 7 -8.54 6.04 0.73
N PHE A 8 -8.91 5.45 1.86
CA PHE A 8 -9.61 4.19 1.88
C PHE A 8 -10.98 4.34 1.23
N GLN A 9 -11.14 3.71 0.06
CA GLN A 9 -12.41 3.58 -0.61
C GLN A 9 -12.97 2.18 -0.34
N PRO A 10 -13.97 2.05 0.55
CA PRO A 10 -14.51 0.74 0.89
C PRO A 10 -15.12 0.09 -0.35
N PRO A 11 -14.71 -1.14 -0.71
CA PRO A 11 -15.33 -1.87 -1.81
C PRO A 11 -16.76 -2.28 -1.44
N LYS A 12 -17.58 -2.62 -2.44
CA LYS A 12 -18.95 -3.06 -2.18
C LYS A 12 -18.94 -4.33 -1.33
N GLN A 13 -19.96 -4.49 -0.50
CA GLN A 13 -20.08 -5.66 0.38
C GLN A 13 -20.11 -7.00 -0.37
N THR A 14 -20.55 -6.98 -1.63
CA THR A 14 -20.59 -8.13 -2.53
C THR A 14 -19.22 -8.50 -3.10
N GLU A 15 -18.24 -7.59 -3.09
CA GLU A 15 -16.91 -7.78 -3.66
C GLU A 15 -15.94 -8.43 -2.66
N LYS A 16 -16.24 -9.69 -2.28
CA LYS A 16 -15.45 -10.44 -1.30
C LYS A 16 -13.95 -10.47 -1.61
N LYS A 17 -13.60 -10.67 -2.88
CA LYS A 17 -12.18 -10.70 -3.32
C LYS A 17 -11.44 -9.40 -3.03
N LYS A 18 -12.11 -8.25 -3.18
CA LYS A 18 -11.51 -6.94 -2.86
C LYS A 18 -11.34 -6.77 -1.37
N TRP A 19 -12.31 -7.22 -0.58
CA TRP A 19 -12.19 -7.25 0.87
C TRP A 19 -11.02 -8.11 1.34
N GLU A 20 -10.75 -9.24 0.69
CA GLU A 20 -9.56 -10.06 0.96
C GLU A 20 -8.26 -9.29 0.69
N VAL A 21 -8.20 -8.55 -0.42
CA VAL A 21 -7.06 -7.69 -0.76
C VAL A 21 -6.86 -6.57 0.26
N VAL A 22 -7.93 -5.86 0.61
CA VAL A 22 -7.94 -4.81 1.65
C VAL A 22 -7.39 -5.38 2.95
N LYS A 23 -7.90 -6.54 3.38
CA LYS A 23 -7.49 -7.19 4.62
C LYS A 23 -6.00 -7.52 4.57
N TYR A 24 -5.53 -8.12 3.47
CA TYR A 24 -4.12 -8.47 3.30
C TYR A 24 -3.21 -7.24 3.38
N LEU A 25 -3.54 -6.15 2.69
CA LEU A 25 -2.76 -4.90 2.72
C LEU A 25 -2.68 -4.34 4.15
N VAL A 26 -3.81 -4.30 4.86
CA VAL A 26 -3.89 -3.80 6.23
C VAL A 26 -3.10 -4.67 7.20
N GLU A 27 -3.17 -6.01 7.06
CA GLU A 27 -2.38 -6.96 7.85
C GLU A 27 -0.87 -6.81 7.62
N ASN A 28 -0.47 -6.38 6.41
CA ASN A 28 0.92 -6.08 6.07
C ASN A 28 1.33 -4.63 6.39
N GLY A 29 0.51 -3.86 7.12
CA GLY A 29 0.85 -2.51 7.57
C GLY A 29 0.47 -1.39 6.60
N PHE A 30 -0.22 -1.68 5.49
CA PHE A 30 -0.69 -0.68 4.54
C PHE A 30 -2.17 -0.31 4.79
N ARG A 31 -2.38 0.82 5.44
CA ARG A 31 -3.72 1.29 5.88
C ARG A 31 -4.31 2.38 4.99
N TYR A 32 -4.06 2.31 3.68
CA TYR A 32 -4.56 3.29 2.71
C TYR A 32 -4.06 4.73 2.97
N TYR A 33 -2.82 4.89 3.44
CA TYR A 33 -2.14 6.19 3.45
C TYR A 33 -1.42 6.44 2.11
N HIS A 34 -0.89 7.66 1.93
CA HIS A 34 -0.12 8.02 0.75
C HIS A 34 1.18 7.19 0.68
N VAL A 35 1.23 6.25 -0.27
CA VAL A 35 2.44 5.49 -0.59
C VAL A 35 3.06 6.10 -1.84
N TRP A 36 4.38 6.32 -1.81
CA TRP A 36 5.12 6.86 -2.94
C TRP A 36 5.46 5.76 -3.93
N GLU A 37 5.15 5.97 -5.21
CA GLU A 37 5.36 4.99 -6.27
C GLU A 37 6.83 4.84 -6.64
N THR A 38 7.51 5.97 -6.76
CA THR A 38 8.92 6.02 -7.15
C THR A 38 9.70 6.66 -6.04
N ILE A 39 10.65 5.90 -5.48
CA ILE A 39 11.65 6.41 -4.56
C ILE A 39 12.97 6.43 -5.33
N ASN A 40 13.40 7.62 -5.75
CA ASN A 40 14.72 7.77 -6.33
C ASN A 40 15.75 7.68 -5.21
N ARG A 41 16.78 6.85 -5.44
CA ARG A 41 17.91 6.69 -4.52
C ARG A 41 19.19 7.13 -5.24
N ASN A 42 20.07 7.83 -4.54
CA ASN A 42 21.40 8.15 -5.08
C ASN A 42 22.30 6.91 -5.10
N SER A 43 23.51 7.06 -5.66
CA SER A 43 24.54 6.00 -5.68
C SER A 43 25.03 5.56 -4.28
N LYS A 44 24.62 6.24 -3.20
CA LYS A 44 24.90 5.88 -1.81
C LYS A 44 23.72 5.17 -1.13
N GLY A 45 22.62 4.94 -1.84
CA GLY A 45 21.40 4.30 -1.32
C GLY A 45 20.47 5.23 -0.55
N GLU A 46 20.77 6.53 -0.49
CA GLU A 46 19.94 7.53 0.20
C GLU A 46 18.78 7.97 -0.70
N ILE A 47 17.60 8.15 -0.10
CA ILE A 47 16.40 8.59 -0.82
C ILE A 47 16.55 10.07 -1.18
N THR A 48 16.57 10.38 -2.48
CA THR A 48 16.74 11.75 -3.01
C THR A 48 15.43 12.42 -3.38
N SER A 49 14.45 11.66 -3.86
CA SER A 49 13.12 12.19 -4.16
C SER A 49 12.05 11.12 -4.13
N TYR A 50 10.85 11.54 -3.73
CA TYR A 50 9.62 10.75 -3.86
C TYR A 50 8.83 11.29 -5.04
N GLN A 51 8.42 10.42 -5.95
CA GLN A 51 7.72 10.82 -7.18
C GLN A 51 6.49 9.95 -7.38
N ASN A 52 5.36 10.62 -7.62
CA ASN A 52 4.01 10.05 -7.77
C ASN A 52 3.48 9.30 -6.53
N TYR A 53 2.16 9.36 -6.35
CA TYR A 53 1.47 8.50 -5.39
C TYR A 53 1.03 7.24 -6.11
N THR A 54 1.35 6.09 -5.52
CA THR A 54 0.89 4.82 -6.08
C THR A 54 -0.56 4.58 -5.69
N LYS A 55 -1.28 3.87 -6.56
CA LYS A 55 -2.66 3.45 -6.28
C LYS A 55 -2.64 2.09 -5.58
N TYR A 56 -3.58 1.92 -4.67
CA TYR A 56 -3.74 0.63 -4.01
C TYR A 56 -4.23 -0.43 -5.01
N PRO A 57 -3.68 -1.65 -4.92
CA PRO A 57 -4.08 -2.74 -5.78
C PRO A 57 -5.48 -3.25 -5.43
N ASP A 58 -6.20 -3.70 -6.45
CA ASP A 58 -7.55 -4.26 -6.34
C ASP A 58 -7.54 -5.80 -6.43
N ASN A 59 -6.39 -6.38 -6.80
CA ASN A 59 -6.18 -7.82 -6.97
C ASN A 59 -5.14 -8.36 -6.00
N MET A 60 -5.29 -9.63 -5.62
CA MET A 60 -4.40 -10.29 -4.66
C MET A 60 -2.98 -10.46 -5.19
N ASN A 61 -2.80 -10.62 -6.51
CA ASN A 61 -1.46 -10.75 -7.09
C ASN A 61 -0.70 -9.43 -6.97
N ASP A 62 -1.27 -8.34 -7.48
CA ASP A 62 -0.72 -6.99 -7.30
C ASP A 62 -0.53 -6.62 -5.84
N ALA A 63 -1.43 -7.04 -4.93
CA ALA A 63 -1.30 -6.75 -3.50
C ALA A 63 -0.03 -7.36 -2.88
N LYS A 64 0.36 -8.57 -3.29
CA LYS A 64 1.61 -9.18 -2.86
C LYS A 64 2.81 -8.40 -3.37
N GLU A 65 2.82 -8.10 -4.68
CA GLU A 65 3.90 -7.32 -5.30
C GLU A 65 4.02 -5.92 -4.69
N PHE A 66 2.89 -5.29 -4.37
CA PHE A 66 2.83 -3.99 -3.72
C PHE A 66 3.44 -4.03 -2.32
N VAL A 67 3.06 -5.02 -1.51
CA VAL A 67 3.61 -5.19 -0.16
C VAL A 67 5.11 -5.39 -0.22
N GLU A 68 5.61 -6.26 -1.11
CA GLU A 68 7.05 -6.50 -1.25
C GLU A 68 7.79 -5.25 -1.75
N LYS A 69 7.23 -4.54 -2.73
CA LYS A 69 7.83 -3.34 -3.33
C LYS A 69 7.90 -2.19 -2.33
N TYR A 70 6.86 -2.01 -1.52
CA TYR A 70 6.74 -0.85 -0.62
C TYR A 70 6.89 -1.22 0.86
N GLN A 71 7.39 -2.41 1.19
CA GLN A 71 7.56 -2.89 2.58
C GLN A 71 8.29 -1.89 3.48
N ASP A 72 9.21 -1.11 2.92
CA ASP A 72 9.98 -0.08 3.62
C ASP A 72 9.10 1.10 4.08
N GLN A 73 8.02 1.35 3.35
CA GLN A 73 7.00 2.35 3.67
C GLN A 73 5.86 1.78 4.54
N ALA A 74 5.83 0.46 4.81
CA ALA A 74 4.79 -0.16 5.63
C ALA A 74 4.83 0.36 7.08
N LEU A 75 3.66 0.52 7.70
CA LEU A 75 3.62 0.84 9.13
C LEU A 75 4.18 -0.36 9.92
N LYS A 76 5.37 -0.20 10.51
CA LYS A 76 5.91 -1.16 11.48
C LYS A 76 4.97 -1.19 12.68
N GLN A 77 4.34 -2.34 12.91
CA GLN A 77 3.58 -2.65 14.13
C GLN A 77 4.51 -2.83 15.32
#